data_AF-A0A0N5BQG1-F1
#
_entry.id   AF-A0A0N5BQG1-F1
#
_cell.length_a   1.000
_cell.length_b   1.000
_cell.length_c   1.000
_cell.angle_alpha   90.00
_cell.angle_beta   90.00
_cell.angle_gamma   90.00
#
_symmetry.space_group_name_H-M   'P 1'
#
loop_
_entity.id
_entity.type
_entity.pdbx_description
1 polymer ?
#
loop_
_entity_poly.entity_id
_entity_poly.type
_entity_poly.pdbx_seq_one_letter_code
_entity_poly.pdbx_strand_id
1 'polypeptide(L)'
;MVSATKTYENIEMNFVVKTKDIFGKAQALAQQQSGLLSKAEVLGLCERYIETIVETVQELEPFEEYTSEMDVYKIYGKIFLFAQEVMVGSLEGTTLGFDLLRWSKNGLEEIDDIASQLLQDVKEGKMLIEDHPCYWNLVIFNILTGEFQNAKGLLQEHSSAAASEAYATVISKLSQIKMSWFEIDSPLTKFKEWQDDLRNLLQTGFFKADTYLSWVVNILIGDMDTFKQLAEENIETWYQILPAVVFFCYPQTELFDIEPVLSQVLSMFTNLELNMLDNVMLAILRNDWIKVSEILLNEVNDFWLAAHIYDTIYKTSPSLLIVDTVNLRDLVVQRYAETLFSKGNYVTAIGYFVDANLPNVEELISKRIMETPDMDEESSEILIKICDSVGLTDCRNEIGKRMTKKYLSENNWINALQWSLSSKNKTSIANVCNTILESATPDEICRLAELEDLMRSSSTIPHALILRKYIQCNLDIRSGELLKGAECLSQIILSNHASTKFTFTLIRDLIMVLGTASNEKISLFDAETCHQLSRFLAFFELDVNRMLRSGDIGNATRKCFENEGDLQNEIRLFKELLINEMTRAFVFKL
;
A
#
# COMPACT_ATOMS: atom_id res chain seq x y z
N MET A 1 -1.97 -0.26 24.34
CA MET A 1 -2.64 0.64 23.38
C MET A 1 -1.65 1.25 22.40
N VAL A 2 -0.88 2.33 22.68
CA VAL A 2 0.02 2.92 21.64
C VAL A 2 1.11 1.95 21.12
N SER A 3 1.67 1.10 21.99
CA SER A 3 2.65 0.07 21.56
C SER A 3 2.01 -1.12 20.84
N ALA A 4 0.73 -1.36 21.10
CA ALA A 4 -0.03 -2.47 20.53
C ALA A 4 -0.44 -2.13 19.09
N THR A 5 -1.05 -0.95 18.89
CA THR A 5 -1.46 -0.45 17.57
C THR A 5 -0.30 -0.41 16.58
N LYS A 6 0.89 0.02 17.02
CA LYS A 6 2.11 -0.01 16.19
C LYS A 6 2.55 -1.42 15.79
N THR A 7 2.27 -2.44 16.61
CA THR A 7 2.59 -3.83 16.27
C THR A 7 1.69 -4.32 15.14
N TYR A 8 0.38 -4.09 15.22
CA TYR A 8 -0.54 -4.46 14.15
C TYR A 8 -0.26 -3.71 12.85
N GLU A 9 -0.05 -2.38 12.91
CA GLU A 9 0.30 -1.58 11.73
C GLU A 9 1.55 -2.11 11.02
N ASN A 10 2.56 -2.59 11.77
CA ASN A 10 3.75 -3.20 11.20
C ASN A 10 3.46 -4.55 10.52
N ILE A 11 2.59 -5.38 11.13
CA ILE A 11 2.19 -6.68 10.56
C ILE A 11 1.37 -6.45 9.28
N GLU A 12 0.37 -5.56 9.30
CA GLU A 12 -0.43 -5.18 8.12
C GLU A 12 0.48 -4.64 7.01
N MET A 13 1.43 -3.76 7.34
CA MET A 13 2.36 -3.21 6.35
C MET A 13 3.28 -4.29 5.75
N ASN A 14 3.78 -5.22 6.56
CA ASN A 14 4.58 -6.36 6.09
C ASN A 14 3.77 -7.23 5.12
N PHE A 15 2.53 -7.56 5.47
CA PHE A 15 1.60 -8.28 4.60
C PHE A 15 1.38 -7.56 3.27
N VAL A 16 1.10 -6.26 3.30
CA VAL A 16 0.89 -5.44 2.11
C VAL A 16 2.13 -5.40 1.21
N VAL A 17 3.34 -5.28 1.79
CA VAL A 17 4.59 -5.25 1.04
C VAL A 17 4.91 -6.62 0.41
N LYS A 18 4.77 -7.73 1.18
CA LYS A 18 4.98 -9.09 0.68
C LYS A 18 4.01 -9.42 -0.48
N THR A 19 2.72 -9.12 -0.31
CA THR A 19 1.69 -9.37 -1.33
C THR A 19 1.88 -8.51 -2.58
N LYS A 20 2.41 -7.28 -2.43
CA LYS A 20 2.82 -6.44 -3.56
C LYS A 20 4.00 -7.02 -4.34
N ASP A 21 4.99 -7.59 -3.66
CA ASP A 21 6.10 -8.28 -4.35
C ASP A 21 5.61 -9.48 -5.15
N ILE A 22 4.68 -10.28 -4.60
CA ILE A 22 4.03 -11.38 -5.32
C ILE A 22 3.30 -10.85 -6.55
N PHE A 23 2.51 -9.78 -6.39
CA PHE A 23 1.79 -9.14 -7.50
C PHE A 23 2.74 -8.67 -8.60
N GLY A 24 3.79 -7.91 -8.24
CA GLY A 24 4.77 -7.41 -9.21
C GLY A 24 5.48 -8.52 -9.96
N LYS A 25 5.83 -9.62 -9.28
CA LYS A 25 6.39 -10.84 -9.91
C LYS A 25 5.40 -11.47 -10.89
N ALA A 26 4.12 -11.55 -10.54
CA ALA A 26 3.08 -12.02 -11.45
C ALA A 26 2.97 -11.16 -12.72
N GLN A 27 3.05 -9.82 -12.57
CA GLN A 27 3.04 -8.91 -13.72
C GLN A 27 4.28 -9.10 -14.61
N ALA A 28 5.46 -9.19 -14.01
CA ALA A 28 6.72 -9.39 -14.75
C ALA A 28 6.74 -10.72 -15.51
N LEU A 29 6.24 -11.81 -14.90
CA LEU A 29 6.10 -13.11 -15.58
C LEU A 29 5.10 -13.02 -16.74
N ALA A 30 3.94 -12.40 -16.53
CA ALA A 30 2.91 -12.28 -17.55
C ALA A 30 3.37 -11.42 -18.74
N GLN A 31 4.14 -10.36 -18.49
CA GLN A 31 4.72 -9.52 -19.56
C GLN A 31 5.67 -10.30 -20.47
N GLN A 32 6.36 -11.32 -19.95
CA GLN A 32 7.22 -12.20 -20.75
C GLN A 32 6.41 -13.19 -21.62
N GLN A 33 5.12 -13.39 -21.31
CA GLN A 33 4.29 -14.48 -21.86
C GLN A 33 2.96 -13.99 -22.46
N SER A 34 2.99 -12.90 -23.25
CA SER A 34 1.80 -12.34 -23.93
C SER A 34 0.65 -11.93 -22.99
N GLY A 35 0.93 -11.75 -21.70
CA GLY A 35 -0.05 -11.33 -20.69
C GLY A 35 -0.74 -12.47 -19.92
N LEU A 36 -0.55 -13.73 -20.33
CA LEU A 36 -1.13 -14.91 -19.67
C LEU A 36 -0.06 -15.73 -18.97
N LEU A 37 -0.47 -16.48 -17.95
CA LEU A 37 0.40 -17.40 -17.22
C LEU A 37 -0.10 -18.84 -17.39
N SER A 38 0.82 -19.78 -17.32
CA SER A 38 0.47 -21.20 -17.24
C SER A 38 -0.22 -21.53 -15.91
N LYS A 39 -0.98 -22.62 -15.89
CA LYS A 39 -1.64 -23.13 -14.68
C LYS A 39 -0.67 -23.33 -13.52
N ALA A 40 0.50 -23.92 -13.79
CA ALA A 40 1.53 -24.16 -12.79
C ALA A 40 2.06 -22.87 -12.15
N GLU A 41 2.28 -21.83 -12.96
CA GLU A 41 2.74 -20.53 -12.47
C GLU A 41 1.68 -19.85 -11.60
N VAL A 42 0.41 -19.93 -12.00
CA VAL A 42 -0.71 -19.34 -11.24
C VAL A 42 -0.90 -20.06 -9.92
N LEU A 43 -0.83 -21.41 -9.90
CA LEU A 43 -0.88 -22.17 -8.65
C LEU A 43 0.30 -21.82 -7.73
N GLY A 44 1.52 -21.66 -8.26
CA GLY A 44 2.66 -21.21 -7.47
C GLY A 44 2.53 -19.77 -6.94
N LEU A 45 1.83 -18.88 -7.65
CA LEU A 45 1.49 -17.56 -7.12
C LEU A 45 0.47 -17.64 -6.00
N CYS A 46 -0.57 -18.47 -6.15
CA CYS A 46 -1.58 -18.68 -5.13
C CYS A 46 -0.96 -19.26 -3.86
N GLU A 47 -0.09 -20.28 -3.98
CA GLU A 47 0.65 -20.86 -2.86
C GLU A 47 1.39 -19.78 -2.05
N ARG A 48 2.12 -18.89 -2.73
CA ARG A 48 2.83 -17.78 -2.06
C ARG A 48 1.89 -16.78 -1.39
N TYR A 49 0.72 -16.52 -1.96
CA TYR A 49 -0.30 -15.69 -1.31
C TYR A 49 -0.81 -16.36 -0.03
N ILE A 50 -1.13 -17.66 -0.09
CA ILE A 50 -1.59 -18.44 1.06
C ILE A 50 -0.53 -18.55 2.14
N GLU A 51 0.73 -18.82 1.80
CA GLU A 51 1.86 -18.80 2.73
C GLU A 51 1.94 -17.45 3.45
N THR A 52 1.83 -16.33 2.72
CA THR A 52 1.88 -14.99 3.31
C THR A 52 0.70 -14.72 4.26
N ILE A 53 -0.50 -15.22 3.93
CA ILE A 53 -1.69 -15.12 4.80
C ILE A 53 -1.48 -15.95 6.07
N VAL A 54 -1.03 -17.20 5.94
CA VAL A 54 -0.78 -18.11 7.07
C VAL A 54 0.29 -17.55 8.00
N GLU A 55 1.40 -17.04 7.45
CA GLU A 55 2.43 -16.34 8.23
C GLU A 55 1.83 -15.15 9.01
N THR A 56 0.94 -14.38 8.38
CA THR A 56 0.29 -13.23 9.03
C THR A 56 -0.65 -13.66 10.16
N VAL A 57 -1.41 -14.74 9.97
CA VAL A 57 -2.26 -15.34 11.02
C VAL A 57 -1.40 -15.81 12.19
N GLN A 58 -0.28 -16.49 11.93
CA GLN A 58 0.66 -16.95 12.96
C GLN A 58 1.35 -15.79 13.70
N GLU A 59 1.66 -14.69 13.00
CA GLU A 59 2.20 -13.48 13.63
C GLU A 59 1.17 -12.80 14.55
N LEU A 60 -0.13 -12.93 14.26
CA LEU A 60 -1.22 -12.35 15.06
C LEU A 60 -1.68 -13.26 16.21
N GLU A 61 -1.53 -14.58 16.09
CA GLU A 61 -1.98 -15.59 17.06
C GLU A 61 -1.57 -15.31 18.53
N PRO A 62 -0.34 -14.82 18.84
CA PRO A 62 0.04 -14.51 20.22
C PRO A 62 -0.71 -13.32 20.85
N PHE A 63 -1.48 -12.56 20.07
CA PHE A 63 -2.11 -11.31 20.47
C PHE A 63 -3.64 -11.45 20.52
N GLU A 64 -4.19 -11.79 21.69
CA GLU A 64 -5.64 -11.94 21.90
C GLU A 64 -6.47 -10.69 21.54
N GLU A 65 -5.85 -9.50 21.50
CA GLU A 65 -6.53 -8.26 21.12
C GLU A 65 -6.79 -8.12 19.61
N TYR A 66 -6.16 -8.95 18.76
CA TYR A 66 -6.30 -8.91 17.29
C TYR A 66 -7.05 -10.11 16.70
N THR A 67 -7.92 -10.76 17.48
CA THR A 67 -8.72 -11.90 17.00
C THR A 67 -9.57 -11.52 15.78
N SER A 68 -10.19 -10.34 15.78
CA SER A 68 -10.99 -9.88 14.64
C SER A 68 -10.20 -9.73 13.35
N GLU A 69 -9.00 -9.17 13.42
CA GLU A 69 -8.12 -8.96 12.28
C GLU A 69 -7.54 -10.29 11.80
N MET A 70 -7.18 -11.19 12.74
CA MET A 70 -6.78 -12.55 12.43
C MET A 70 -7.89 -13.30 11.68
N ASP A 71 -9.15 -13.17 12.11
CA ASP A 71 -10.30 -13.78 11.44
C ASP A 71 -10.49 -13.27 10.01
N VAL A 72 -10.23 -11.98 9.76
CA VAL A 72 -10.22 -11.41 8.40
C VAL A 72 -9.19 -12.11 7.52
N TYR A 73 -7.96 -12.32 7.98
CA TYR A 73 -6.94 -13.05 7.22
C TYR A 73 -7.30 -14.53 7.01
N LYS A 74 -7.93 -15.18 8.00
CA LYS A 74 -8.47 -16.54 7.81
C LYS A 74 -9.55 -16.59 6.74
N ILE A 75 -10.45 -15.60 6.69
CA ILE A 75 -11.45 -15.45 5.64
C ILE A 75 -10.79 -15.23 4.27
N TYR A 76 -9.73 -14.41 4.21
CA TYR A 76 -8.96 -14.21 2.98
C TYR A 76 -8.40 -15.53 2.46
N GLY A 77 -7.74 -16.31 3.32
CA GLY A 77 -7.22 -17.63 2.97
C GLY A 77 -8.31 -18.57 2.44
N LYS A 78 -9.46 -18.64 3.12
CA LYS A 78 -10.59 -19.48 2.72
C LYS A 78 -11.15 -19.12 1.34
N ILE A 79 -11.43 -17.84 1.09
CA ILE A 79 -12.00 -17.37 -0.19
C ILE A 79 -10.97 -17.49 -1.31
N PHE A 80 -9.71 -17.16 -1.05
CA PHE A 80 -8.65 -17.21 -2.06
C PHE A 80 -8.39 -18.65 -2.52
N LEU A 81 -8.27 -19.58 -1.56
CA LEU A 81 -8.18 -21.02 -1.87
C LEU A 81 -9.44 -21.50 -2.60
N PHE A 82 -10.63 -21.06 -2.19
CA PHE A 82 -11.86 -21.45 -2.85
C PHE A 82 -11.88 -21.01 -4.32
N ALA A 83 -11.55 -19.75 -4.59
CA ALA A 83 -11.46 -19.20 -5.94
C ALA A 83 -10.40 -19.94 -6.78
N GLN A 84 -9.24 -20.26 -6.18
CA GLN A 84 -8.21 -21.08 -6.83
C GLN A 84 -8.77 -22.44 -7.25
N GLU A 85 -9.39 -23.17 -6.33
CA GLU A 85 -9.88 -24.53 -6.58
C GLU A 85 -11.01 -24.55 -7.62
N VAL A 86 -11.92 -23.57 -7.58
CA VAL A 86 -13.04 -23.47 -8.52
C VAL A 86 -12.60 -23.00 -9.91
N MET A 87 -11.71 -22.01 -10.00
CA MET A 87 -11.38 -21.35 -11.28
C MET A 87 -10.12 -21.89 -11.95
N VAL A 88 -9.14 -22.33 -11.15
CA VAL A 88 -7.87 -22.86 -11.63
C VAL A 88 -7.90 -24.39 -11.52
N GLY A 89 -8.21 -24.93 -10.35
CA GLY A 89 -8.19 -26.37 -10.06
C GLY A 89 -6.78 -26.96 -10.00
N SER A 90 -6.68 -28.29 -9.86
CA SER A 90 -5.40 -29.01 -9.70
C SER A 90 -4.48 -28.96 -10.92
N LEU A 91 -3.16 -29.08 -10.71
CA LEU A 91 -2.17 -29.04 -11.80
C LEU A 91 -2.44 -30.10 -12.87
N GLU A 92 -2.85 -31.30 -12.44
CA GLU A 92 -3.17 -32.45 -13.26
C GLU A 92 -4.49 -32.27 -14.04
N GLY A 93 -5.36 -31.38 -13.57
CA GLY A 93 -6.69 -31.14 -14.13
C GLY A 93 -7.68 -32.22 -13.69
N THR A 94 -8.45 -31.92 -12.65
CA THR A 94 -9.43 -32.84 -12.06
C THR A 94 -10.87 -32.35 -12.18
N THR A 95 -11.82 -33.22 -11.87
CA THR A 95 -13.25 -32.85 -11.75
C THR A 95 -13.47 -31.84 -10.63
N LEU A 96 -14.42 -30.93 -10.81
CA LEU A 96 -14.78 -29.91 -9.83
C LEU A 96 -15.05 -30.48 -8.42
N GLY A 97 -15.75 -31.61 -8.31
CA GLY A 97 -16.00 -32.25 -7.02
C GLY A 97 -14.73 -32.64 -6.27
N PHE A 98 -13.68 -33.07 -6.98
CA PHE A 98 -12.41 -33.43 -6.37
C PHE A 98 -11.63 -32.18 -5.90
N ASP A 99 -11.60 -31.12 -6.72
CA ASP A 99 -10.98 -29.85 -6.34
C ASP A 99 -11.70 -29.21 -5.13
N LEU A 100 -13.03 -29.27 -5.08
CA LEU A 100 -13.82 -28.80 -3.93
C LEU A 100 -13.56 -29.60 -2.65
N LEU A 101 -13.35 -30.92 -2.74
CA LEU A 101 -12.95 -31.72 -1.57
C LEU A 101 -11.59 -31.29 -1.06
N ARG A 102 -10.63 -31.06 -1.96
CA ARG A 102 -9.30 -30.56 -1.61
C ARG A 102 -9.36 -29.19 -0.95
N TRP A 103 -10.25 -28.30 -1.40
CA TRP A 103 -10.51 -27.04 -0.71
C TRP A 103 -11.01 -27.28 0.73
N SER A 104 -12.01 -28.16 0.89
CA SER A 104 -12.65 -28.43 2.19
C SER A 104 -11.66 -28.94 3.24
N LYS A 105 -10.62 -29.67 2.82
CA LYS A 105 -9.51 -30.09 3.69
C LYS A 105 -8.82 -28.91 4.36
N ASN A 106 -8.58 -27.84 3.61
CA ASN A 106 -7.77 -26.70 4.07
C ASN A 106 -8.54 -25.71 4.97
N GLY A 107 -9.84 -25.96 5.25
CA GLY A 107 -10.74 -25.00 5.90
C GLY A 107 -11.04 -25.23 7.39
N LEU A 108 -10.50 -26.27 8.03
CA LEU A 108 -10.99 -26.79 9.31
C LEU A 108 -9.86 -27.05 10.33
N GLU A 109 -9.32 -25.97 10.90
CA GLU A 109 -8.27 -26.00 11.95
C GLU A 109 -8.73 -26.72 13.24
N GLU A 110 -10.04 -26.86 13.50
CA GLU A 110 -10.57 -27.42 14.76
C GLU A 110 -10.67 -28.96 14.78
N ILE A 111 -10.64 -29.62 13.63
CA ILE A 111 -10.83 -31.09 13.56
C ILE A 111 -9.54 -31.83 13.95
N ASP A 112 -8.39 -31.29 13.58
CA ASP A 112 -7.09 -31.92 13.85
C ASP A 112 -6.78 -31.95 15.35
N ASP A 113 -7.20 -30.92 16.10
CA ASP A 113 -7.07 -30.87 17.56
C ASP A 113 -7.96 -31.93 18.23
N ILE A 114 -9.22 -32.05 17.81
CA ILE A 114 -10.16 -33.06 18.34
C ILE A 114 -9.68 -34.47 18.00
N ALA A 115 -9.21 -34.68 16.77
CA ALA A 115 -8.66 -35.96 16.34
C ALA A 115 -7.38 -36.32 17.12
N SER A 116 -6.50 -35.35 17.37
CA SER A 116 -5.28 -35.54 18.16
C SER A 116 -5.58 -35.89 19.61
N GLN A 117 -6.53 -35.18 20.22
CA GLN A 117 -6.99 -35.44 21.59
C GLN A 117 -7.61 -36.84 21.72
N LEU A 118 -8.48 -37.23 20.78
CA LEU A 118 -9.07 -38.58 20.72
C LEU A 118 -7.97 -39.65 20.68
N LEU A 119 -7.03 -39.53 19.75
CA LEU A 119 -5.95 -40.50 19.60
C LEU A 119 -5.05 -40.56 20.84
N GLN A 120 -4.85 -39.44 21.53
CA GLN A 120 -4.11 -39.41 22.79
C GLN A 120 -4.85 -40.15 23.90
N ASP A 121 -6.15 -39.92 24.08
CA ASP A 121 -6.94 -40.57 25.13
C ASP A 121 -7.06 -42.08 24.92
N VAL A 122 -7.13 -42.52 23.66
CA VAL A 122 -7.06 -43.95 23.29
C VAL A 122 -5.68 -44.54 23.57
N LYS A 123 -4.59 -43.85 23.20
CA LYS A 123 -3.21 -44.30 23.49
C LYS A 123 -2.91 -44.39 24.98
N GLU A 124 -3.47 -43.49 25.77
CA GLU A 124 -3.37 -43.50 27.23
C GLU A 124 -4.29 -44.55 27.88
N GLY A 125 -5.07 -45.30 27.09
CA GLY A 125 -5.92 -46.40 27.54
C GLY A 125 -7.11 -45.95 28.37
N LYS A 126 -7.53 -44.68 28.24
CA LYS A 126 -8.63 -44.12 29.03
C LYS A 126 -10.00 -44.62 28.57
N MET A 127 -10.14 -44.93 27.27
CA MET A 127 -11.37 -45.41 26.65
C MET A 127 -11.07 -46.16 25.34
N LEU A 128 -12.04 -46.92 24.83
CA LEU A 128 -11.98 -47.42 23.45
C LEU A 128 -12.27 -46.27 22.49
N ILE A 129 -11.77 -46.37 21.25
CA ILE A 129 -11.91 -45.29 20.27
C ILE A 129 -13.39 -45.06 19.92
N GLU A 130 -14.18 -46.13 19.81
CA GLU A 130 -15.60 -46.08 19.50
C GLU A 130 -16.48 -45.53 20.64
N ASP A 131 -15.97 -45.51 21.88
CA ASP A 131 -16.70 -44.99 23.04
C ASP A 131 -16.62 -43.46 23.12
N HIS A 132 -15.73 -42.84 22.33
CA HIS A 132 -15.59 -41.40 22.32
C HIS A 132 -16.77 -40.73 21.57
N PRO A 133 -17.43 -39.71 22.15
CA PRO A 133 -18.61 -39.08 21.57
C PRO A 133 -18.42 -38.54 20.14
N CYS A 134 -17.22 -38.05 19.82
CA CYS A 134 -16.92 -37.48 18.51
C CYS A 134 -16.39 -38.48 17.48
N TYR A 135 -16.21 -39.77 17.83
CA TYR A 135 -15.55 -40.74 16.94
C TYR A 135 -16.20 -40.86 15.57
N TRP A 136 -17.52 -41.12 15.52
CA TRP A 136 -18.23 -41.27 14.26
C TRP A 136 -18.34 -39.97 13.49
N ASN A 137 -18.45 -38.83 14.18
CA ASN A 137 -18.40 -37.52 13.56
C ASN A 137 -17.06 -37.32 12.84
N LEU A 138 -15.94 -37.66 13.49
CA LEU A 138 -14.61 -37.57 12.86
C LEU A 138 -14.50 -38.49 11.64
N VAL A 139 -15.00 -39.73 11.70
CA VAL A 139 -15.03 -40.64 10.54
C VAL A 139 -15.81 -40.02 9.38
N ILE A 140 -17.02 -39.52 9.65
CA ILE A 140 -17.88 -38.89 8.65
C ILE A 140 -17.23 -37.63 8.08
N PHE A 141 -16.72 -36.73 8.92
CA PHE A 141 -16.07 -35.51 8.47
C PHE A 141 -14.85 -35.81 7.58
N ASN A 142 -14.01 -36.78 7.94
CA ASN A 142 -12.89 -37.18 7.08
C ASN A 142 -13.36 -37.73 5.72
N ILE A 143 -14.53 -38.36 5.63
CA ILE A 143 -15.11 -38.77 4.34
C ILE A 143 -15.63 -37.56 3.56
N LEU A 144 -16.30 -36.62 4.24
CA LEU A 144 -16.87 -35.41 3.63
C LEU A 144 -15.79 -34.46 3.11
N THR A 145 -14.59 -34.45 3.72
CA THR A 145 -13.45 -33.62 3.29
C THR A 145 -12.50 -34.35 2.34
N GLY A 146 -12.75 -35.63 2.02
CA GLY A 146 -11.90 -36.42 1.12
C GLY A 146 -10.65 -37.03 1.77
N GLU A 147 -10.50 -36.94 3.09
CA GLU A 147 -9.45 -37.57 3.89
C GLU A 147 -9.70 -39.08 4.10
N PHE A 148 -9.89 -39.82 3.00
CA PHE A 148 -10.26 -41.23 3.02
C PHE A 148 -9.25 -42.13 3.75
N GLN A 149 -7.96 -41.75 3.77
CA GLN A 149 -6.94 -42.50 4.50
C GLN A 149 -7.05 -42.30 6.02
N ASN A 150 -7.41 -41.11 6.48
CA ASN A 150 -7.64 -40.84 7.90
C ASN A 150 -8.90 -41.55 8.38
N ALA A 151 -10.00 -41.46 7.61
CA ALA A 151 -11.23 -42.21 7.89
C ALA A 151 -10.96 -43.72 7.95
N LYS A 152 -10.17 -44.25 7.01
CA LYS A 152 -9.73 -45.64 7.02
C LYS A 152 -8.94 -45.99 8.29
N GLY A 153 -7.99 -45.15 8.68
CA GLY A 153 -7.19 -45.35 9.90
C GLY A 153 -8.08 -45.41 11.15
N LEU A 154 -9.01 -44.47 11.30
CA LEU A 154 -9.99 -44.45 12.40
C LEU A 154 -10.87 -45.71 12.43
N LEU A 155 -11.29 -46.21 11.26
CA LEU A 155 -12.07 -47.46 11.17
C LEU A 155 -11.23 -48.71 11.48
N GLN A 156 -9.92 -48.70 11.20
CA GLN A 156 -9.01 -49.81 11.50
C GLN A 156 -8.76 -49.98 13.00
N GLU A 157 -8.78 -48.88 13.77
CA GLU A 157 -8.59 -48.89 15.22
C GLU A 157 -9.85 -49.33 15.99
N HIS A 158 -11.01 -49.44 15.33
CA HIS A 158 -12.24 -49.91 15.97
C HIS A 158 -12.11 -51.38 16.38
N SER A 159 -12.58 -51.72 17.60
CA SER A 159 -12.55 -53.10 18.12
C SER A 159 -13.12 -54.18 17.18
N SER A 160 -14.12 -53.84 16.37
CA SER A 160 -14.79 -54.76 15.45
C SER A 160 -14.09 -54.90 14.10
N ALA A 161 -13.06 -54.09 13.82
CA ALA A 161 -12.39 -54.06 12.52
C ALA A 161 -11.71 -55.40 12.15
N ALA A 162 -11.15 -56.10 13.14
CA ALA A 162 -10.49 -57.38 12.93
C ALA A 162 -11.47 -58.57 12.81
N ALA A 163 -12.69 -58.44 13.35
CA ALA A 163 -13.66 -59.53 13.44
C ALA A 163 -14.82 -59.41 12.42
N SER A 164 -15.14 -58.19 11.99
CA SER A 164 -16.26 -57.89 11.09
C SER A 164 -15.80 -57.81 9.63
N GLU A 165 -16.36 -58.68 8.79
CA GLU A 165 -16.15 -58.65 7.33
C GLU A 165 -16.67 -57.34 6.71
N ALA A 166 -17.68 -56.72 7.33
CA ALA A 166 -18.24 -55.45 6.89
C ALA A 166 -17.21 -54.31 7.01
N TYR A 167 -16.53 -54.21 8.17
CA TYR A 167 -15.46 -53.24 8.37
C TYR A 167 -14.31 -53.48 7.39
N ALA A 168 -13.84 -54.73 7.27
CA ALA A 168 -12.77 -55.09 6.34
C ALA A 168 -13.10 -54.69 4.89
N THR A 169 -14.36 -54.82 4.48
CA THR A 169 -14.84 -54.43 3.15
C THR A 169 -14.80 -52.92 2.94
N VAL A 170 -15.31 -52.13 3.89
CA VAL A 170 -15.30 -50.65 3.80
C VAL A 170 -13.87 -50.11 3.81
N ILE A 171 -13.02 -50.62 4.71
CA ILE A 171 -11.58 -50.28 4.80
C ILE A 171 -10.88 -50.57 3.46
N SER A 172 -11.17 -51.72 2.85
CA SER A 172 -10.66 -52.08 1.51
C SER A 172 -11.16 -51.12 0.43
N LYS A 173 -12.47 -50.80 0.43
CA LYS A 173 -13.07 -49.90 -0.57
C LYS A 173 -12.53 -48.48 -0.49
N LEU A 174 -12.31 -47.93 0.71
CA LEU A 174 -11.66 -46.62 0.90
C LEU A 174 -10.23 -46.60 0.33
N SER A 175 -9.49 -47.71 0.43
CA SER A 175 -8.12 -47.80 -0.12
C SER A 175 -8.04 -47.87 -1.65
N GLN A 176 -9.17 -48.14 -2.32
CA GLN A 176 -9.22 -48.28 -3.77
C GLN A 176 -9.39 -46.94 -4.51
N ILE A 177 -9.91 -45.91 -3.82
CA ILE A 177 -10.13 -44.58 -4.41
C ILE A 177 -8.78 -43.99 -4.83
N LYS A 178 -8.67 -43.58 -6.10
CA LYS A 178 -7.45 -43.00 -6.68
C LYS A 178 -7.76 -41.69 -7.38
N MET A 179 -6.87 -40.71 -7.21
CA MET A 179 -6.94 -39.41 -7.89
C MET A 179 -7.11 -39.56 -9.42
N SER A 180 -6.43 -40.52 -10.04
CA SER A 180 -6.49 -40.75 -11.49
C SER A 180 -7.85 -41.19 -12.03
N TRP A 181 -8.82 -41.46 -11.16
CA TRP A 181 -10.21 -41.68 -11.58
C TRP A 181 -10.95 -40.38 -11.87
N PHE A 182 -10.41 -39.24 -11.43
CA PHE A 182 -11.04 -37.92 -11.45
C PHE A 182 -10.28 -36.91 -12.32
N GLU A 183 -9.28 -37.35 -13.08
CA GLU A 183 -8.65 -36.50 -14.11
C GLU A 183 -9.70 -36.17 -15.18
N ILE A 184 -9.70 -34.92 -15.69
CA ILE A 184 -10.72 -34.41 -16.63
C ILE A 184 -10.85 -35.30 -17.89
N ASP A 185 -9.72 -35.80 -18.39
CA ASP A 185 -9.68 -36.65 -19.59
C ASP A 185 -10.00 -38.14 -19.31
N SER A 186 -10.16 -38.52 -18.04
CA SER A 186 -10.37 -39.89 -17.61
C SER A 186 -11.87 -40.20 -17.45
N PRO A 187 -12.38 -41.32 -18.01
CA PRO A 187 -13.77 -41.69 -17.80
C PRO A 187 -14.00 -42.12 -16.34
N LEU A 188 -15.03 -41.55 -15.72
CA LEU A 188 -15.48 -41.86 -14.35
C LEU A 188 -16.08 -43.28 -14.18
N THR A 189 -15.90 -44.19 -15.15
CA THR A 189 -16.47 -45.53 -15.11
C THR A 189 -15.98 -46.33 -13.91
N LYS A 190 -14.68 -46.27 -13.58
CA LYS A 190 -14.10 -46.97 -12.43
C LYS A 190 -14.73 -46.52 -11.11
N PHE A 191 -15.00 -45.22 -10.97
CA PHE A 191 -15.64 -44.68 -9.76
C PHE A 191 -17.09 -45.14 -9.67
N LYS A 192 -17.83 -45.12 -10.78
CA LYS A 192 -19.22 -45.62 -10.83
C LYS A 192 -19.31 -47.12 -10.54
N GLU A 193 -18.45 -47.93 -11.14
CA GLU A 193 -18.33 -49.38 -10.84
C GLU A 193 -18.02 -49.62 -9.36
N TRP A 194 -17.10 -48.83 -8.79
CA TRP A 194 -16.76 -48.90 -7.37
C TRP A 194 -17.96 -48.56 -6.46
N GLN A 195 -18.78 -47.55 -6.82
CA GLN A 195 -20.02 -47.22 -6.10
C GLN A 195 -21.09 -48.30 -6.29
N ASP A 196 -21.25 -48.85 -7.49
CA ASP A 196 -22.23 -49.90 -7.78
C ASP A 196 -21.97 -51.18 -6.97
N ASP A 197 -20.70 -51.56 -6.80
CA ASP A 197 -20.31 -52.63 -5.90
C ASP A 197 -20.80 -52.39 -4.46
N LEU A 198 -20.60 -51.18 -3.94
CA LEU A 198 -21.06 -50.79 -2.60
C LEU A 198 -22.59 -50.79 -2.50
N ARG A 199 -23.30 -50.30 -3.54
CA ARG A 199 -24.77 -50.33 -3.62
C ARG A 199 -25.29 -51.76 -3.58
N ASN A 200 -24.66 -52.68 -4.31
CA ASN A 200 -25.03 -54.09 -4.33
C ASN A 200 -24.88 -54.73 -2.94
N LEU A 201 -23.76 -54.49 -2.25
CA LEU A 201 -23.53 -54.98 -0.89
C LEU A 201 -24.53 -54.42 0.13
N LEU A 202 -24.89 -53.14 -0.01
CA LEU A 202 -25.90 -52.52 0.84
C LEU A 202 -27.27 -53.18 0.65
N GLN A 203 -27.67 -53.46 -0.59
CA GLN A 203 -28.95 -54.10 -0.92
C GLN A 203 -29.08 -55.53 -0.36
N THR A 204 -27.99 -56.29 -0.25
CA THR A 204 -28.03 -57.62 0.39
C THR A 204 -28.22 -57.55 1.90
N GLY A 205 -28.18 -56.36 2.49
CA GLY A 205 -28.24 -56.15 3.94
C GLY A 205 -26.93 -56.44 4.64
N PHE A 206 -25.80 -56.44 3.93
CA PHE A 206 -24.48 -56.77 4.45
C PHE A 206 -24.07 -55.88 5.65
N PHE A 207 -24.51 -54.62 5.66
CA PHE A 207 -24.19 -53.64 6.71
C PHE A 207 -25.27 -53.51 7.80
N LYS A 208 -26.32 -54.33 7.81
CA LYS A 208 -27.46 -54.19 8.75
C LYS A 208 -27.09 -54.32 10.23
N ALA A 209 -26.01 -55.03 10.54
CA ALA A 209 -25.53 -55.20 11.92
C ALA A 209 -24.90 -53.92 12.49
N ASP A 210 -24.36 -53.04 11.63
CA ASP A 210 -23.56 -51.88 12.01
C ASP A 210 -24.17 -50.61 11.41
N THR A 211 -25.01 -49.91 12.19
CA THR A 211 -25.81 -48.76 11.72
C THR A 211 -24.92 -47.62 11.20
N TYR A 212 -23.85 -47.29 11.93
CA TYR A 212 -22.91 -46.22 11.53
C TYR A 212 -22.09 -46.59 10.28
N LEU A 213 -21.74 -47.87 10.11
CA LEU A 213 -21.06 -48.31 8.91
C LEU A 213 -21.99 -48.27 7.69
N SER A 214 -23.28 -48.57 7.87
CA SER A 214 -24.29 -48.36 6.84
C SER A 214 -24.42 -46.88 6.44
N TRP A 215 -24.32 -45.96 7.40
CA TRP A 215 -24.27 -44.51 7.13
C TRP A 215 -23.05 -44.12 6.29
N VAL A 216 -21.86 -44.58 6.68
CA VAL A 216 -20.62 -44.37 5.91
C VAL A 216 -20.81 -44.86 4.47
N VAL A 217 -21.35 -46.06 4.28
CA VAL A 217 -21.57 -46.63 2.94
C VAL A 217 -22.59 -45.79 2.15
N ASN A 218 -23.68 -45.33 2.78
CA ASN A 218 -24.67 -44.48 2.14
C ASN A 218 -24.06 -43.17 1.61
N ILE A 219 -23.17 -42.53 2.37
CA ILE A 219 -22.44 -41.34 1.92
C ILE A 219 -21.58 -41.67 0.70
N LEU A 220 -20.79 -42.76 0.77
CA LEU A 220 -19.86 -43.16 -0.31
C LEU A 220 -20.58 -43.48 -1.63
N ILE A 221 -21.81 -43.98 -1.58
CA ILE A 221 -22.62 -44.26 -2.78
C ILE A 221 -23.43 -43.05 -3.29
N GLY A 222 -23.33 -41.90 -2.61
CA GLY A 222 -24.05 -40.68 -2.98
C GLY A 222 -25.54 -40.72 -2.65
N ASP A 223 -25.93 -41.30 -1.50
CA ASP A 223 -27.32 -41.28 -1.05
C ASP A 223 -27.73 -39.88 -0.57
N MET A 224 -28.59 -39.21 -1.35
CA MET A 224 -29.00 -37.83 -1.07
C MET A 224 -29.80 -37.68 0.22
N ASP A 225 -30.53 -38.70 0.65
CA ASP A 225 -31.32 -38.61 1.89
C ASP A 225 -30.42 -38.65 3.13
N THR A 226 -29.32 -39.42 3.08
CA THR A 226 -28.28 -39.37 4.12
C THR A 226 -27.62 -37.98 4.20
N PHE A 227 -27.36 -37.32 3.07
CA PHE A 227 -26.83 -35.94 3.09
C PHE A 227 -27.81 -34.93 3.70
N LYS A 228 -29.12 -35.07 3.45
CA LYS A 228 -30.14 -34.22 4.10
C LYS A 228 -30.17 -34.44 5.62
N GLN A 229 -30.08 -35.70 6.07
CA GLN A 229 -30.02 -36.01 7.50
C GLN A 229 -28.78 -35.39 8.17
N LEU A 230 -27.62 -35.47 7.52
CA LEU A 230 -26.39 -34.82 7.99
C LEU A 230 -26.52 -33.29 8.08
N ALA A 231 -27.15 -32.68 7.08
CA ALA A 231 -27.42 -31.24 7.08
C ALA A 231 -28.37 -30.82 8.23
N GLU A 232 -29.33 -31.67 8.59
CA GLU A 232 -30.29 -31.40 9.67
C GLU A 232 -29.68 -31.59 11.08
N GLU A 233 -28.76 -32.56 11.25
CA GLU A 233 -28.33 -33.00 12.58
C GLU A 233 -26.92 -32.54 12.99
N ASN A 234 -25.99 -32.37 12.05
CA ASN A 234 -24.55 -32.31 12.37
C ASN A 234 -23.76 -31.23 11.63
N ILE A 235 -24.36 -30.54 10.65
CA ILE A 235 -23.65 -29.63 9.77
C ILE A 235 -24.31 -28.26 9.77
N GLU A 236 -23.51 -27.22 10.01
CA GLU A 236 -24.00 -25.85 10.17
C GLU A 236 -24.03 -25.07 8.86
N THR A 237 -23.17 -25.44 7.89
CA THR A 237 -22.97 -24.64 6.67
C THR A 237 -23.04 -25.50 5.42
N TRP A 238 -23.63 -24.94 4.36
CA TRP A 238 -23.83 -25.65 3.07
C TRP A 238 -22.52 -26.06 2.41
N TYR A 239 -21.48 -25.25 2.56
CA TYR A 239 -20.18 -25.50 1.93
C TYR A 239 -19.39 -26.63 2.61
N GLN A 240 -19.81 -27.12 3.79
CA GLN A 240 -19.25 -28.33 4.41
C GLN A 240 -19.79 -29.62 3.76
N ILE A 241 -20.96 -29.58 3.10
CA ILE A 241 -21.57 -30.74 2.42
C ILE A 241 -21.41 -30.68 0.90
N LEU A 242 -21.47 -29.48 0.30
CA LEU A 242 -21.45 -29.33 -1.16
C LEU A 242 -20.30 -30.10 -1.83
N PRO A 243 -19.03 -30.03 -1.37
CA PRO A 243 -17.94 -30.78 -1.97
C PRO A 243 -18.22 -32.29 -2.07
N ALA A 244 -18.69 -32.89 -0.99
CA ALA A 244 -19.02 -34.31 -0.95
C ALA A 244 -20.24 -34.66 -1.83
N VAL A 245 -21.26 -33.80 -1.89
CA VAL A 245 -22.42 -34.00 -2.77
C VAL A 245 -22.00 -33.97 -4.23
N VAL A 246 -21.22 -32.96 -4.64
CA VAL A 246 -20.71 -32.88 -6.02
C VAL A 246 -19.84 -34.09 -6.33
N PHE A 247 -18.96 -34.50 -5.42
CA PHE A 247 -18.07 -35.63 -5.63
C PHE A 247 -18.79 -36.99 -5.70
N PHE A 248 -19.66 -37.32 -4.74
CA PHE A 248 -20.29 -38.64 -4.65
C PHE A 248 -21.57 -38.77 -5.48
N CYS A 249 -22.37 -37.71 -5.58
CA CYS A 249 -23.69 -37.78 -6.23
C CYS A 249 -23.62 -37.31 -7.68
N TYR A 250 -22.83 -36.28 -7.97
CA TYR A 250 -22.78 -35.65 -9.28
C TYR A 250 -21.34 -35.44 -9.81
N PRO A 251 -20.49 -36.49 -9.89
CA PRO A 251 -19.06 -36.36 -10.19
C PRO A 251 -18.74 -35.79 -11.58
N GLN A 252 -19.73 -35.70 -12.47
CA GLN A 252 -19.59 -35.14 -13.83
C GLN A 252 -19.94 -33.66 -13.90
N THR A 253 -20.32 -33.03 -12.79
CA THR A 253 -20.73 -31.63 -12.78
C THR A 253 -19.56 -30.73 -13.11
N GLU A 254 -19.71 -29.93 -14.16
CA GLU A 254 -18.81 -28.82 -14.47
C GLU A 254 -19.32 -27.53 -13.81
N LEU A 255 -18.46 -26.52 -13.71
CA LEU A 255 -18.81 -25.26 -13.05
C LEU A 255 -20.05 -24.60 -13.66
N PHE A 256 -20.19 -24.63 -14.99
CA PHE A 256 -21.35 -24.05 -15.69
C PHE A 256 -22.67 -24.77 -15.40
N ASP A 257 -22.61 -26.01 -14.94
CA ASP A 257 -23.78 -26.87 -14.66
C ASP A 257 -24.04 -27.05 -13.16
N ILE A 258 -23.38 -26.28 -12.29
CA ILE A 258 -23.45 -26.49 -10.83
C ILE A 258 -24.76 -26.03 -10.19
N GLU A 259 -25.48 -25.08 -10.79
CA GLU A 259 -26.64 -24.42 -10.15
C GLU A 259 -27.74 -25.40 -9.69
N PRO A 260 -28.14 -26.44 -10.45
CA PRO A 260 -29.12 -27.43 -9.98
C PRO A 260 -28.65 -28.17 -8.72
N VAL A 261 -27.37 -28.54 -8.66
CA VAL A 261 -26.77 -29.23 -7.50
C VAL A 261 -26.68 -28.27 -6.32
N LEU A 262 -26.23 -27.04 -6.57
CA LEU A 262 -26.11 -25.98 -5.55
C LEU A 262 -27.48 -25.65 -4.94
N SER A 263 -28.50 -25.45 -5.76
CA SER A 263 -29.88 -25.23 -5.32
C SER A 263 -30.41 -26.39 -4.47
N GLN A 264 -30.09 -27.63 -4.84
CA GLN A 264 -30.48 -28.81 -4.06
C GLN A 264 -29.81 -28.82 -2.68
N VAL A 265 -28.52 -28.51 -2.60
CA VAL A 265 -27.80 -28.43 -1.31
C VAL A 265 -28.32 -27.29 -0.45
N LEU A 266 -28.47 -26.09 -1.01
CA LEU A 266 -29.01 -24.93 -0.28
C LEU A 266 -30.42 -25.19 0.27
N SER A 267 -31.25 -25.95 -0.45
CA SER A 267 -32.59 -26.32 0.04
C SER A 267 -32.59 -27.18 1.30
N MET A 268 -31.46 -27.81 1.65
CA MET A 268 -31.30 -28.54 2.91
C MET A 268 -31.14 -27.58 4.11
N PHE A 269 -30.71 -26.34 3.86
CA PHE A 269 -30.41 -25.34 4.87
C PHE A 269 -31.48 -24.23 4.88
N THR A 270 -32.74 -24.61 5.11
CA THR A 270 -33.91 -23.71 4.94
C THR A 270 -33.95 -22.48 5.86
N ASN A 271 -33.21 -22.49 6.99
CA ASN A 271 -33.15 -21.39 7.95
C ASN A 271 -31.78 -20.68 7.95
N LEU A 272 -30.94 -20.90 6.95
CA LEU A 272 -29.60 -20.34 6.92
C LEU A 272 -29.63 -18.86 6.53
N GLU A 273 -29.11 -18.02 7.42
CA GLU A 273 -28.79 -16.63 7.10
C GLU A 273 -27.41 -16.58 6.44
N LEU A 274 -27.38 -16.29 5.13
CA LEU A 274 -26.15 -16.23 4.37
C LEU A 274 -25.33 -15.00 4.78
N ASN A 275 -24.12 -15.23 5.27
CA ASN A 275 -23.17 -14.18 5.62
C ASN A 275 -22.35 -13.73 4.38
N MET A 276 -21.39 -12.83 4.56
CA MET A 276 -20.57 -12.36 3.45
C MET A 276 -19.77 -13.47 2.76
N LEU A 277 -19.13 -14.36 3.54
CA LEU A 277 -18.36 -15.49 3.01
C LEU A 277 -19.24 -16.37 2.13
N ASP A 278 -20.45 -16.68 2.59
CA ASP A 278 -21.43 -17.45 1.82
C ASP A 278 -21.75 -16.78 0.49
N ASN A 279 -22.10 -15.49 0.53
CA ASN A 279 -22.50 -14.75 -0.66
C ASN A 279 -21.37 -14.64 -1.70
N VAL A 280 -20.12 -14.43 -1.26
CA VAL A 280 -18.95 -14.40 -2.14
C VAL A 280 -18.71 -15.78 -2.77
N MET A 281 -18.72 -16.85 -1.97
CA MET A 281 -18.52 -18.21 -2.47
C MET A 281 -19.61 -18.64 -3.46
N LEU A 282 -20.88 -18.31 -3.17
CA LEU A 282 -21.99 -18.56 -4.08
C LEU A 282 -21.83 -17.81 -5.41
N ALA A 283 -21.39 -16.55 -5.37
CA ALA A 283 -21.13 -15.77 -6.58
C ALA A 283 -19.97 -16.36 -7.41
N ILE A 284 -18.91 -16.84 -6.76
CA ILE A 284 -17.79 -17.55 -7.43
C ILE A 284 -18.29 -18.84 -8.11
N LEU A 285 -19.08 -19.67 -7.42
CA LEU A 285 -19.65 -20.90 -8.00
C LEU A 285 -20.57 -20.62 -9.19
N ARG A 286 -21.27 -19.49 -9.17
CA ARG A 286 -22.12 -19.02 -10.27
C ARG A 286 -21.34 -18.30 -11.37
N ASN A 287 -20.03 -18.17 -11.22
CA ASN A 287 -19.15 -17.43 -12.13
C ASN A 287 -19.61 -15.97 -12.34
N ASP A 288 -20.22 -15.35 -11.32
CA ASP A 288 -20.71 -13.97 -11.34
C ASP A 288 -19.71 -13.01 -10.68
N TRP A 289 -18.66 -12.66 -11.44
CA TRP A 289 -17.62 -11.75 -10.98
C TRP A 289 -18.12 -10.31 -10.78
N ILE A 290 -19.22 -9.91 -11.40
CA ILE A 290 -19.82 -8.61 -11.12
C ILE A 290 -20.38 -8.61 -9.69
N LYS A 291 -21.09 -9.68 -9.30
CA LYS A 291 -21.62 -9.80 -7.95
C LYS A 291 -20.52 -9.94 -6.91
N VAL A 292 -19.43 -10.68 -7.20
CA VAL A 292 -18.25 -10.73 -6.32
C VAL A 292 -17.69 -9.32 -6.09
N SER A 293 -17.55 -8.51 -7.14
CA SER A 293 -17.09 -7.11 -7.03
C SER A 293 -18.05 -6.26 -6.22
N GLU A 294 -19.35 -6.40 -6.41
CA GLU A 294 -20.36 -5.66 -5.64
C GLU A 294 -20.23 -5.93 -4.14
N ILE A 295 -20.10 -7.21 -3.75
CA ILE A 295 -19.98 -7.61 -2.35
C ILE A 295 -18.65 -7.09 -1.75
N LEU A 296 -17.52 -7.41 -2.40
CA LEU A 296 -16.20 -7.08 -1.84
C LEU A 296 -15.96 -5.57 -1.81
N LEU A 297 -16.32 -4.84 -2.86
CA LEU A 297 -16.02 -3.41 -2.96
C LEU A 297 -17.04 -2.52 -2.25
N ASN A 298 -18.34 -2.83 -2.36
CA ASN A 298 -19.40 -1.92 -1.88
C ASN A 298 -19.95 -2.33 -0.52
N GLU A 299 -20.09 -3.62 -0.25
CA GLU A 299 -20.67 -4.10 1.01
C GLU A 299 -19.61 -4.18 2.12
N VAL A 300 -18.42 -4.72 1.81
CA VAL A 300 -17.35 -4.91 2.81
C VAL A 300 -16.23 -3.87 2.74
N ASN A 301 -16.01 -3.25 1.57
CA ASN A 301 -14.84 -2.39 1.29
C ASN A 301 -13.50 -3.13 1.44
N ASP A 302 -13.46 -4.41 1.06
CA ASP A 302 -12.25 -5.21 0.98
C ASP A 302 -11.68 -5.17 -0.44
N PHE A 303 -10.75 -4.24 -0.63
CA PHE A 303 -10.09 -4.03 -1.91
C PHE A 303 -8.91 -4.98 -2.11
N TRP A 304 -8.31 -5.52 -1.04
CA TRP A 304 -7.15 -6.40 -1.15
C TRP A 304 -7.57 -7.72 -1.78
N LEU A 305 -8.58 -8.38 -1.21
CA LEU A 305 -9.01 -9.70 -1.66
C LEU A 305 -9.49 -9.66 -3.11
N ALA A 306 -10.28 -8.63 -3.45
CA ALA A 306 -10.74 -8.39 -4.81
C ALA A 306 -9.56 -8.18 -5.78
N ALA A 307 -8.61 -7.29 -5.47
CA ALA A 307 -7.49 -6.99 -6.36
C ALA A 307 -6.65 -8.24 -6.68
N HIS A 308 -6.35 -9.07 -5.67
CA HIS A 308 -5.46 -10.22 -5.85
C HIS A 308 -6.14 -11.43 -6.48
N ILE A 309 -7.40 -11.73 -6.13
CA ILE A 309 -8.16 -12.81 -6.80
C ILE A 309 -8.38 -12.45 -8.27
N TYR A 310 -8.76 -11.20 -8.57
CA TYR A 310 -9.06 -10.79 -9.94
C TYR A 310 -7.79 -10.78 -10.78
N ASP A 311 -6.66 -10.33 -10.23
CA ASP A 311 -5.40 -10.41 -10.95
C ASP A 311 -5.03 -11.86 -11.29
N THR A 312 -5.14 -12.77 -10.32
CA THR A 312 -4.86 -14.20 -10.49
C THR A 312 -5.72 -14.82 -11.61
N ILE A 313 -7.02 -14.56 -11.59
CA ILE A 313 -7.96 -15.06 -12.61
C ILE A 313 -7.72 -14.38 -13.95
N TYR A 314 -7.41 -13.09 -13.97
CA TYR A 314 -7.11 -12.38 -15.20
C TYR A 314 -5.90 -12.97 -15.92
N LYS A 315 -4.91 -13.52 -15.19
CA LYS A 315 -3.74 -14.18 -15.79
C LYS A 315 -4.04 -15.51 -16.47
N THR A 316 -5.16 -16.16 -16.14
CA THR A 316 -5.58 -17.41 -16.79
C THR A 316 -6.70 -17.19 -17.80
N SER A 317 -7.71 -16.40 -17.42
CA SER A 317 -8.97 -16.25 -18.14
C SER A 317 -9.46 -14.79 -18.15
N PRO A 318 -8.80 -13.88 -18.90
CA PRO A 318 -9.18 -12.46 -18.96
C PRO A 318 -10.65 -12.23 -19.36
N SER A 319 -11.21 -13.09 -20.22
CA SER A 319 -12.57 -12.95 -20.75
C SER A 319 -13.66 -13.03 -19.67
N LEU A 320 -13.36 -13.61 -18.51
CA LEU A 320 -14.30 -13.67 -17.39
C LEU A 320 -14.46 -12.33 -16.67
N LEU A 321 -13.46 -11.44 -16.79
CA LEU A 321 -13.40 -10.17 -16.05
C LEU A 321 -13.57 -8.95 -16.97
N ILE A 322 -13.64 -9.16 -18.29
CA ILE A 322 -13.92 -8.11 -19.26
C ILE A 322 -15.42 -8.13 -19.56
N VAL A 323 -16.14 -7.14 -19.04
CA VAL A 323 -17.58 -6.95 -19.25
C VAL A 323 -17.75 -5.77 -20.20
N ASP A 324 -18.27 -6.02 -21.40
CA ASP A 324 -18.32 -5.06 -22.50
C ASP A 324 -16.94 -4.45 -22.82
N THR A 325 -16.69 -3.23 -22.35
CA THR A 325 -15.41 -2.52 -22.51
C THR A 325 -14.69 -2.28 -21.18
N VAL A 326 -15.24 -2.77 -20.07
CA VAL A 326 -14.72 -2.54 -18.71
C VAL A 326 -13.97 -3.78 -18.25
N ASN A 327 -12.70 -3.58 -17.89
CA ASN A 327 -11.91 -4.62 -17.23
C ASN A 327 -12.10 -4.51 -15.71
N LEU A 328 -12.83 -5.45 -15.11
CA LEU A 328 -13.08 -5.47 -13.67
C LEU A 328 -11.78 -5.55 -12.88
N ARG A 329 -10.78 -6.28 -13.37
CA ARG A 329 -9.45 -6.39 -12.72
C ARG A 329 -8.80 -5.01 -12.58
N ASP A 330 -8.82 -4.21 -13.63
CA ASP A 330 -8.19 -2.88 -13.61
C ASP A 330 -8.91 -1.94 -12.64
N LEU A 331 -10.24 -2.03 -12.58
CA LEU A 331 -11.06 -1.27 -11.62
C LEU A 331 -10.69 -1.62 -10.17
N VAL A 332 -10.65 -2.91 -9.82
CA VAL A 332 -10.37 -3.32 -8.43
C VAL A 332 -8.94 -3.03 -8.00
N VAL A 333 -7.96 -3.24 -8.89
CA VAL A 333 -6.55 -2.92 -8.61
C VAL A 333 -6.37 -1.41 -8.44
N GLN A 334 -7.03 -0.59 -9.29
CA GLN A 334 -7.02 0.85 -9.13
C GLN A 334 -7.61 1.25 -7.77
N ARG A 335 -8.78 0.72 -7.38
CA ARG A 335 -9.41 1.02 -6.08
C ARG A 335 -8.52 0.64 -4.90
N TYR A 336 -7.88 -0.53 -4.97
CA TYR A 336 -6.96 -0.95 -3.93
C TYR A 336 -5.74 -0.01 -3.82
N ALA A 337 -5.09 0.31 -4.94
CA ALA A 337 -3.98 1.25 -4.96
C ALA A 337 -4.37 2.63 -4.42
N GLU A 338 -5.58 3.11 -4.73
CA GLU A 338 -6.13 4.35 -4.19
C GLU A 338 -6.32 4.32 -2.66
N THR A 339 -6.74 3.18 -2.10
CA THR A 339 -6.86 3.04 -0.64
C THR A 339 -5.51 3.06 0.05
N LEU A 340 -4.51 2.37 -0.50
CA LEU A 340 -3.13 2.40 -0.02
C LEU A 340 -2.54 3.81 -0.09
N PHE A 341 -2.81 4.53 -1.18
CA PHE A 341 -2.38 5.91 -1.35
C PHE A 341 -2.98 6.82 -0.27
N SER A 342 -4.26 6.64 0.04
CA SER A 342 -4.97 7.41 1.06
C SER A 342 -4.49 7.09 2.49
N LYS A 343 -4.00 5.86 2.73
CA LYS A 343 -3.36 5.44 3.99
C LYS A 343 -1.91 5.94 4.14
N GLY A 344 -1.31 6.58 3.13
CA GLY A 344 0.08 7.04 3.14
C GLY A 344 1.11 6.02 2.63
N ASN A 345 0.66 4.86 2.12
CA ASN A 345 1.53 3.82 1.57
C ASN A 345 1.91 4.09 0.10
N TYR A 346 2.49 5.28 -0.16
CA TYR A 346 2.67 5.81 -1.52
C TYR A 346 3.52 4.92 -2.44
N VAL A 347 4.62 4.37 -1.94
CA VAL A 347 5.53 3.52 -2.74
C VAL A 347 4.80 2.28 -3.21
N THR A 348 4.09 1.60 -2.30
CA THR A 348 3.32 0.39 -2.62
C THR A 348 2.15 0.71 -3.55
N ALA A 349 1.39 1.77 -3.26
CA ALA A 349 0.27 2.22 -4.08
C ALA A 349 0.68 2.51 -5.52
N ILE A 350 1.75 3.30 -5.72
CA ILE A 350 2.27 3.61 -7.05
C ILE A 350 2.84 2.38 -7.72
N GLY A 351 3.44 1.47 -6.97
CA GLY A 351 3.83 0.16 -7.47
C GLY A 351 2.65 -0.61 -8.08
N TYR A 352 1.48 -0.65 -7.43
CA TYR A 352 0.29 -1.25 -8.03
C TYR A 352 -0.17 -0.51 -9.28
N PHE A 353 -0.22 0.83 -9.29
CA PHE A 353 -0.62 1.58 -10.49
C PHE A 353 0.28 1.27 -11.69
N VAL A 354 1.60 1.23 -11.48
CA VAL A 354 2.60 1.01 -12.54
C VAL A 354 2.64 -0.46 -12.97
N ASP A 355 2.77 -1.39 -12.03
CA ASP A 355 2.98 -2.82 -12.32
C ASP A 355 1.73 -3.40 -13.03
N ALA A 356 0.53 -2.91 -12.68
CA ALA A 356 -0.72 -3.36 -13.25
C ALA A 356 -0.94 -2.96 -14.72
N ASN A 357 -0.09 -2.08 -15.28
CA ASN A 357 -0.20 -1.54 -16.64
C ASN A 357 -1.61 -0.97 -16.95
N LEU A 358 -2.17 -0.22 -15.99
CA LEU A 358 -3.49 0.39 -16.15
C LEU A 358 -3.50 1.42 -17.30
N PRO A 359 -4.66 1.73 -17.89
CA PRO A 359 -4.76 2.85 -18.81
C PRO A 359 -4.52 4.18 -18.09
N ASN A 360 -3.78 5.10 -18.72
CA ASN A 360 -3.54 6.47 -18.24
C ASN A 360 -2.94 6.56 -16.81
N VAL A 361 -2.01 5.65 -16.46
CA VAL A 361 -1.35 5.60 -15.14
C VAL A 361 -0.75 6.94 -14.72
N GLU A 362 -0.09 7.64 -15.63
CA GLU A 362 0.50 8.95 -15.33
C GLU A 362 -0.55 9.99 -14.90
N GLU A 363 -1.70 10.02 -15.57
CA GLU A 363 -2.81 10.92 -15.24
C GLU A 363 -3.46 10.54 -13.91
N LEU A 364 -3.63 9.24 -13.65
CA LEU A 364 -4.18 8.73 -12.38
C LEU A 364 -3.28 9.10 -11.20
N ILE A 365 -1.97 8.83 -11.30
CA ILE A 365 -1.00 9.18 -10.27
C ILE A 365 -0.97 10.71 -10.09
N SER A 366 -0.94 11.46 -11.20
CA SER A 366 -0.90 12.92 -11.15
C SER A 366 -2.11 13.49 -10.43
N LYS A 367 -3.32 13.05 -10.80
CA LYS A 367 -4.57 13.46 -10.16
C LYS A 367 -4.53 13.18 -8.66
N ARG A 368 -4.10 11.98 -8.26
CA ARG A 368 -4.04 11.62 -6.83
C ARG A 368 -3.07 12.47 -6.03
N ILE A 369 -1.87 12.71 -6.54
CA ILE A 369 -0.89 13.60 -5.88
C ILE A 369 -1.46 15.03 -5.75
N MET A 370 -2.13 15.52 -6.80
CA MET A 370 -2.70 16.86 -6.81
C MET A 370 -3.88 17.01 -5.84
N GLU A 371 -4.67 15.96 -5.66
CA GLU A 371 -5.81 15.91 -4.74
C GLU A 371 -5.39 15.81 -3.27
N THR A 372 -4.22 15.24 -2.95
CA THR A 372 -3.79 15.05 -1.56
C THR A 372 -3.44 16.37 -0.88
N PRO A 373 -4.22 16.80 0.13
CA PRO A 373 -3.90 18.00 0.90
C PRO A 373 -2.79 17.72 1.92
N ASP A 374 -2.01 18.75 2.24
CA ASP A 374 -1.09 18.85 3.39
C ASP A 374 -0.35 17.56 3.80
N MET A 375 0.76 17.30 3.12
CA MET A 375 1.62 16.15 3.39
C MET A 375 2.68 16.48 4.45
N ASP A 376 3.16 15.46 5.16
CA ASP A 376 4.34 15.60 6.02
C ASP A 376 5.64 15.63 5.19
N GLU A 377 6.76 15.88 5.86
CA GLU A 377 8.08 16.02 5.23
C GLU A 377 8.52 14.72 4.57
N GLU A 378 8.36 13.59 5.27
CA GLU A 378 8.76 12.26 4.82
C GLU A 378 7.96 11.82 3.58
N SER A 379 6.63 11.96 3.62
CA SER A 379 5.74 11.64 2.48
C SER A 379 6.04 12.50 1.27
N SER A 380 6.32 13.79 1.49
CA SER A 380 6.65 14.72 0.41
C SER A 380 7.97 14.35 -0.27
N GLU A 381 8.98 13.88 0.48
CA GLU A 381 10.25 13.46 -0.09
C GLU A 381 10.10 12.18 -0.92
N ILE A 382 9.34 11.21 -0.39
CA ILE A 382 9.01 9.96 -1.08
C ILE A 382 8.32 10.27 -2.40
N LEU A 383 7.28 11.11 -2.37
CA LEU A 383 6.51 11.46 -3.57
C LEU A 383 7.33 12.27 -4.58
N ILE A 384 8.24 13.14 -4.16
CA ILE A 384 9.16 13.82 -5.09
C ILE A 384 10.07 12.80 -5.79
N LYS A 385 10.65 11.85 -5.07
CA LYS A 385 11.49 10.80 -5.65
C LYS A 385 10.69 9.97 -6.67
N ILE A 386 9.44 9.66 -6.36
CA ILE A 386 8.56 8.94 -7.27
C ILE A 386 8.21 9.79 -8.50
N CYS A 387 7.87 11.06 -8.32
CA CYS A 387 7.63 11.99 -9.44
C CYS A 387 8.85 12.10 -10.36
N ASP A 388 10.07 12.12 -9.79
CA ASP A 388 11.31 12.13 -10.56
C ASP A 388 11.52 10.83 -11.35
N SER A 389 11.13 9.68 -10.79
CA SER A 389 11.23 8.38 -11.49
C SER A 389 10.22 8.20 -12.62
N VAL A 390 9.01 8.75 -12.47
CA VAL A 390 7.91 8.65 -13.46
C VAL A 390 7.94 9.81 -14.46
N GLY A 391 8.61 10.92 -14.15
CA GLY A 391 8.67 12.11 -15.00
C GLY A 391 7.54 13.14 -14.76
N LEU A 392 6.85 13.08 -13.63
CA LEU A 392 5.72 13.96 -13.28
C LEU A 392 6.20 15.32 -12.73
N THR A 393 6.73 16.17 -13.61
CA THR A 393 7.32 17.46 -13.22
C THR A 393 6.33 18.45 -12.61
N ASP A 394 5.08 18.45 -13.07
CA ASP A 394 4.04 19.36 -12.54
C ASP A 394 3.64 18.99 -11.10
N CYS A 395 3.44 17.71 -10.82
CA CYS A 395 3.18 17.20 -9.47
C CYS A 395 4.31 17.57 -8.51
N ARG A 396 5.55 17.31 -8.92
CA ARG A 396 6.76 17.67 -8.17
C ARG A 396 6.81 19.15 -7.81
N ASN A 397 6.50 20.03 -8.77
CA ASN A 397 6.48 21.47 -8.57
C ASN A 397 5.42 21.89 -7.54
N GLU A 398 4.24 21.29 -7.60
CA GLU A 398 3.14 21.61 -6.69
C GLU A 398 3.41 21.10 -5.26
N ILE A 399 3.98 19.89 -5.09
CA ILE A 399 4.44 19.41 -3.78
C ILE A 399 5.44 20.38 -3.15
N GLY A 400 6.48 20.75 -3.91
CA GLY A 400 7.50 21.68 -3.45
C GLY A 400 6.90 23.03 -3.05
N LYS A 401 5.98 23.57 -3.85
CA LYS A 401 5.27 24.82 -3.56
C LYS A 401 4.43 24.76 -2.29
N ARG A 402 3.71 23.65 -2.04
CA ARG A 402 2.90 23.45 -0.82
C ARG A 402 3.81 23.41 0.42
N MET A 403 4.88 22.62 0.38
CA MET A 403 5.84 22.49 1.49
C MET A 403 6.57 23.82 1.76
N THR A 404 7.02 24.51 0.72
CA THR A 404 7.58 25.85 0.84
C THR A 404 6.61 26.82 1.52
N LYS A 405 5.33 26.84 1.09
CA LYS A 405 4.32 27.72 1.68
C LYS A 405 4.07 27.41 3.17
N LYS A 406 4.05 26.13 3.54
CA LYS A 406 3.93 25.66 4.93
C LYS A 406 5.06 26.22 5.80
N TYR A 407 6.32 25.96 5.44
CA TYR A 407 7.47 26.44 6.23
C TYR A 407 7.64 27.96 6.22
N LEU A 408 7.23 28.65 5.15
CA LEU A 408 7.17 30.12 5.14
C LEU A 408 6.18 30.66 6.19
N SER A 409 5.04 29.98 6.41
CA SER A 409 4.07 30.38 7.44
C SER A 409 4.57 30.13 8.87
N GLU A 410 5.47 29.17 9.04
CA GLU A 410 6.11 28.83 10.32
C GLU A 410 7.39 29.65 10.61
N ASN A 411 7.80 30.54 9.70
CA ASN A 411 9.08 31.25 9.72
C ASN A 411 10.32 30.33 9.75
N ASN A 412 10.20 29.10 9.25
CA ASN A 412 11.33 28.18 9.11
C ASN A 412 12.00 28.38 7.75
N TRP A 413 12.93 29.35 7.68
CA TRP A 413 13.56 29.79 6.44
C TRP A 413 14.45 28.72 5.78
N ILE A 414 15.12 27.87 6.56
CA ILE A 414 16.02 26.81 6.06
C ILE A 414 15.19 25.81 5.25
N ASN A 415 14.16 25.23 5.86
CA ASN A 415 13.32 24.23 5.21
C ASN A 415 12.53 24.85 4.04
N ALA A 416 12.01 26.07 4.19
CA ALA A 416 11.32 26.75 3.10
C ALA A 416 12.20 26.90 1.84
N LEU A 417 13.47 27.30 2.03
CA LEU A 417 14.44 27.44 0.95
C LEU A 417 14.84 26.08 0.37
N GLN A 418 15.11 25.09 1.22
CA GLN A 418 15.46 23.73 0.78
C GLN A 418 14.37 23.13 -0.11
N TRP A 419 13.10 23.15 0.32
CA TRP A 419 11.97 22.65 -0.47
C TRP A 419 11.78 23.42 -1.79
N SER A 420 12.02 24.73 -1.77
CA SER A 420 11.90 25.54 -2.98
C SER A 420 13.03 25.24 -3.98
N LEU A 421 14.27 25.09 -3.52
CA LEU A 421 15.41 24.70 -4.35
C LEU A 421 15.21 23.29 -4.92
N SER A 422 14.77 22.37 -4.08
CA SER A 422 14.41 21.01 -4.46
C SER A 422 13.31 21.01 -5.52
N SER A 423 12.32 21.91 -5.50
CA SER A 423 11.26 21.98 -6.52
C SER A 423 11.75 22.32 -7.93
N LYS A 424 12.98 22.85 -8.12
CA LYS A 424 13.53 23.30 -9.41
C LYS A 424 12.70 24.36 -10.15
N ASN A 425 11.66 24.91 -9.54
CA ASN A 425 10.84 25.97 -10.11
C ASN A 425 11.48 27.34 -9.91
N LYS A 426 11.97 27.95 -11.00
CA LYS A 426 12.69 29.24 -10.96
C LYS A 426 11.90 30.37 -10.31
N THR A 427 10.59 30.43 -10.57
CA THR A 427 9.71 31.48 -10.03
C THR A 427 9.49 31.29 -8.54
N SER A 428 9.29 30.03 -8.10
CA SER A 428 9.17 29.72 -6.67
C SER A 428 10.44 30.09 -5.91
N ILE A 429 11.60 29.67 -6.41
CA ILE A 429 12.90 29.97 -5.79
C ILE A 429 13.11 31.49 -5.67
N ALA A 430 12.84 32.25 -6.72
CA ALA A 430 12.95 33.71 -6.69
C ALA A 430 12.05 34.35 -5.62
N ASN A 431 10.79 33.92 -5.53
CA ASN A 431 9.83 34.45 -4.56
C ASN A 431 10.23 34.14 -3.11
N VAL A 432 10.74 32.93 -2.86
CA VAL A 432 11.19 32.50 -1.53
C VAL A 432 12.44 33.27 -1.12
N CYS A 433 13.44 33.37 -2.00
CA CYS A 433 14.64 34.17 -1.72
C CYS A 433 14.27 35.62 -1.40
N ASN A 434 13.36 36.24 -2.15
CA ASN A 434 12.89 37.60 -1.85
C ASN A 434 12.17 37.68 -0.50
N THR A 435 11.30 36.71 -0.20
CA THR A 435 10.58 36.69 1.07
C THR A 435 11.53 36.57 2.25
N ILE A 436 12.55 35.71 2.15
CA ILE A 436 13.62 35.55 3.16
C ILE A 436 14.38 36.87 3.33
N LEU A 437 14.85 37.48 2.23
CA LEU A 437 15.61 38.73 2.27
C LEU A 437 14.81 39.89 2.88
N GLU A 438 13.49 39.93 2.66
CA GLU A 438 12.61 40.96 3.23
C GLU A 438 12.21 40.68 4.69
N SER A 439 12.11 39.40 5.08
CA SER A 439 11.42 38.98 6.30
C SER A 439 12.35 38.48 7.41
N ALA A 440 13.44 37.80 7.08
CA ALA A 440 14.35 37.20 8.05
C ALA A 440 15.34 38.22 8.66
N THR A 441 15.83 37.92 9.86
CA THR A 441 16.90 38.68 10.52
C THR A 441 18.29 38.28 9.98
N PRO A 442 19.33 39.12 10.12
CA PRO A 442 20.68 38.77 9.68
C PRO A 442 21.22 37.47 10.30
N ASP A 443 20.89 37.18 11.57
CA ASP A 443 21.27 35.93 12.24
C ASP A 443 20.62 34.69 11.61
N GLU A 444 19.34 34.78 11.27
CA GLU A 444 18.62 33.69 10.61
C GLU A 444 19.11 33.46 9.18
N ILE A 445 19.46 34.53 8.48
CA ILE A 445 20.01 34.46 7.12
C ILE A 445 21.39 33.79 7.14
N CYS A 446 22.26 34.09 8.11
CA CYS A 446 23.56 33.42 8.23
C CYS A 446 23.44 31.89 8.41
N ARG A 447 22.38 31.38 9.06
CA ARG A 447 22.16 29.93 9.20
C ARG A 447 21.88 29.24 7.86
N LEU A 448 21.42 29.97 6.84
CA LEU A 448 21.23 29.45 5.49
C LEU A 448 22.56 29.11 4.77
N ALA A 449 23.71 29.46 5.36
CA ALA A 449 25.02 29.04 4.85
C ALA A 449 25.15 27.51 4.73
N GLU A 450 24.42 26.75 5.53
CA GLU A 450 24.34 25.28 5.46
C GLU A 450 23.82 24.78 4.10
N LEU A 451 23.08 25.60 3.36
CA LEU A 451 22.50 25.27 2.05
C LEU A 451 23.33 25.79 0.86
N GLU A 452 24.59 26.22 1.08
CA GLU A 452 25.39 26.87 0.02
C GLU A 452 25.52 26.01 -1.25
N ASP A 453 25.76 24.71 -1.09
CA ASP A 453 25.93 23.79 -2.22
C ASP A 453 24.64 23.62 -3.04
N LEU A 454 23.48 23.59 -2.38
CA LEU A 454 22.18 23.56 -3.06
C LEU A 454 21.92 24.89 -3.78
N MET A 455 22.24 26.02 -3.17
CA MET A 455 22.11 27.34 -3.79
C MET A 455 23.04 27.50 -5.00
N ARG A 456 24.25 26.90 -4.99
CA ARG A 456 25.17 26.94 -6.14
C ARG A 456 24.53 26.39 -7.41
N SER A 457 23.77 25.30 -7.29
CA SER A 457 23.03 24.71 -8.42
C SER A 457 21.99 25.66 -9.03
N SER A 458 21.49 26.63 -8.25
CA SER A 458 20.47 27.60 -8.63
C SER A 458 21.03 29.01 -8.87
N SER A 459 22.36 29.16 -9.05
CA SER A 459 23.04 30.46 -9.24
C SER A 459 22.62 31.22 -10.50
N THR A 460 21.90 30.57 -11.43
CA THR A 460 21.31 31.24 -12.61
C THR A 460 20.15 32.17 -12.25
N ILE A 461 19.61 32.07 -11.02
CA ILE A 461 18.50 32.88 -10.53
C ILE A 461 19.05 34.08 -9.76
N PRO A 462 18.80 35.34 -10.20
CA PRO A 462 19.39 36.55 -9.58
C PRO A 462 19.13 36.66 -8.08
N HIS A 463 17.91 36.38 -7.61
CA HIS A 463 17.55 36.47 -6.20
C HIS A 463 18.26 35.42 -5.32
N ALA A 464 18.52 34.22 -5.85
CA ALA A 464 19.31 33.20 -5.15
C ALA A 464 20.79 33.60 -5.06
N LEU A 465 21.33 34.22 -6.12
CA LEU A 465 22.68 34.76 -6.12
C LEU A 465 22.83 35.91 -5.11
N ILE A 466 21.86 36.82 -5.03
CA ILE A 466 21.85 37.91 -4.04
C ILE A 466 21.84 37.35 -2.63
N LEU A 467 20.95 36.38 -2.34
CA LEU A 467 20.88 35.74 -1.03
C LEU A 467 22.22 35.10 -0.65
N ARG A 468 22.83 34.34 -1.56
CA ARG A 468 24.14 33.73 -1.34
C ARG A 468 25.24 34.77 -1.07
N LYS A 469 25.31 35.84 -1.87
CA LYS A 469 26.27 36.92 -1.66
C LYS A 469 26.05 37.63 -0.32
N TYR A 470 24.79 37.86 0.06
CA TYR A 470 24.44 38.52 1.31
C TYR A 470 24.77 37.65 2.54
N ILE A 471 24.59 36.32 2.45
CA ILE A 471 25.05 35.37 3.47
C ILE A 471 26.57 35.47 3.64
N GLN A 472 27.34 35.36 2.55
CA GLN A 472 28.79 35.46 2.58
C GLN A 472 29.25 36.78 3.21
N CYS A 473 28.63 37.88 2.79
CA CYS A 473 28.92 39.20 3.32
C CYS A 473 28.73 39.27 4.85
N ASN A 474 27.59 38.79 5.38
CA ASN A 474 27.34 38.83 6.81
C ASN A 474 28.33 37.96 7.59
N LEU A 475 28.77 36.84 7.03
CA LEU A 475 29.82 36.01 7.64
C LEU A 475 31.17 36.74 7.67
N ASP A 476 31.58 37.36 6.56
CA ASP A 476 32.84 38.11 6.46
C ASP A 476 32.88 39.31 7.43
N ILE A 477 31.76 40.02 7.58
CA ILE A 477 31.62 41.13 8.54
C ILE A 477 31.77 40.60 9.98
N ARG A 478 31.14 39.46 10.31
CA ARG A 478 31.24 38.84 11.65
C ARG A 478 32.64 38.32 11.97
N SER A 479 33.39 37.85 10.97
CA SER A 479 34.78 37.41 11.13
C SER A 479 35.79 38.56 11.17
N GLY A 480 35.34 39.82 11.09
CA GLY A 480 36.19 41.01 11.13
C GLY A 480 36.84 41.37 9.78
N GLU A 481 36.48 40.69 8.69
CA GLU A 481 36.96 41.00 7.33
C GLU A 481 36.10 42.09 6.68
N LEU A 482 36.11 43.29 7.28
CA LEU A 482 35.26 44.41 6.88
C LEU A 482 35.42 44.82 5.41
N LEU A 483 36.63 44.73 4.85
CA LEU A 483 36.92 45.04 3.45
C LEU A 483 36.12 44.15 2.48
N LYS A 484 36.21 42.82 2.66
CA LYS A 484 35.52 41.85 1.79
C LYS A 484 34.01 41.93 1.95
N GLY A 485 33.54 42.12 3.18
CA GLY A 485 32.12 42.33 3.49
C GLY A 485 31.56 43.58 2.80
N ALA A 486 32.28 44.71 2.90
CA ALA A 486 31.89 45.98 2.28
C ALA A 486 31.88 45.90 0.74
N GLU A 487 32.92 45.31 0.14
CA GLU A 487 32.97 45.06 -1.31
C GLU A 487 31.78 44.21 -1.77
N CYS A 488 31.44 43.15 -1.03
CA CYS A 488 30.30 42.30 -1.37
C CYS A 488 28.96 43.05 -1.30
N LEU A 489 28.71 43.87 -0.26
CA LEU A 489 27.52 44.72 -0.17
C LEU A 489 27.42 45.70 -1.35
N SER A 490 28.53 46.35 -1.69
CA SER A 490 28.57 47.30 -2.80
C SER A 490 28.19 46.64 -4.12
N GLN A 491 28.68 45.42 -4.38
CA GLN A 491 28.33 44.66 -5.57
C GLN A 491 26.84 44.26 -5.61
N ILE A 492 26.25 43.90 -4.46
CA ILE A 492 24.82 43.57 -4.38
C ILE A 492 23.98 44.81 -4.70
N ILE A 493 24.29 45.95 -4.08
CA ILE A 493 23.58 47.22 -4.28
C ILE A 493 23.66 47.67 -5.74
N LEU A 494 24.87 47.67 -6.30
CA LEU A 494 25.13 48.12 -7.67
C LEU A 494 24.54 47.17 -8.74
N SER A 495 24.26 45.91 -8.39
CA SER A 495 23.60 44.97 -9.31
C SER A 495 22.14 45.34 -9.63
N ASN A 496 21.50 46.18 -8.80
CA ASN A 496 20.13 46.66 -8.96
C ASN A 496 19.08 45.54 -9.20
N HIS A 497 19.33 44.36 -8.64
CA HIS A 497 18.43 43.21 -8.73
C HIS A 497 17.69 42.90 -7.41
N ALA A 498 17.99 43.66 -6.35
CA ALA A 498 17.32 43.56 -5.05
C ALA A 498 15.93 44.23 -5.09
N SER A 499 14.99 43.73 -4.28
CA SER A 499 13.72 44.40 -4.09
C SER A 499 13.92 45.76 -3.40
N THR A 500 13.01 46.71 -3.63
CA THR A 500 13.07 48.03 -2.98
C THR A 500 13.07 47.92 -1.46
N LYS A 501 12.33 46.96 -0.89
CA LYS A 501 12.30 46.71 0.56
C LYS A 501 13.66 46.21 1.07
N PHE A 502 14.25 45.24 0.39
CA PHE A 502 15.56 44.71 0.80
C PHE A 502 16.68 45.73 0.59
N THR A 503 16.55 46.63 -0.38
CA THR A 503 17.50 47.73 -0.63
C THR A 503 17.65 48.64 0.59
N PHE A 504 16.57 48.90 1.34
CA PHE A 504 16.65 49.65 2.61
C PHE A 504 17.52 48.93 3.65
N THR A 505 17.39 47.61 3.79
CA THR A 505 18.23 46.79 4.67
C THR A 505 19.70 46.87 4.24
N LEU A 506 19.98 46.71 2.95
CA LEU A 506 21.35 46.80 2.40
C LEU A 506 22.01 48.16 2.67
N ILE A 507 21.26 49.26 2.51
CA ILE A 507 21.77 50.62 2.77
C ILE A 507 22.09 50.78 4.26
N ARG A 508 21.18 50.36 5.15
CA ARG A 508 21.42 50.40 6.60
C ARG A 508 22.66 49.59 6.99
N ASP A 509 22.79 48.36 6.47
CA ASP A 509 23.92 47.50 6.78
C ASP A 509 25.24 48.08 6.25
N LEU A 510 25.22 48.70 5.06
CA LEU A 510 26.39 49.41 4.52
C LEU A 510 26.75 50.66 5.35
N ILE A 511 25.77 51.41 5.84
CA ILE A 511 26.00 52.55 6.75
C ILE A 511 26.67 52.08 8.04
N MET A 512 26.22 50.96 8.62
CA MET A 512 26.84 50.38 9.81
C MET A 512 28.31 49.99 9.56
N VAL A 513 28.61 49.35 8.43
CA VAL A 513 29.97 48.96 8.06
C VAL A 513 30.86 50.18 7.83
N LEU A 514 30.36 51.19 7.10
CA LEU A 514 31.06 52.45 6.86
C LEU A 514 31.30 53.24 8.16
N GLY A 515 30.34 53.23 9.08
CA GLY A 515 30.49 53.85 10.41
C GLY A 515 31.59 53.19 11.23
N THR A 516 31.63 51.86 11.27
CA THR A 516 32.69 51.09 11.96
C THR A 516 34.06 51.37 11.35
N ALA A 517 34.20 51.29 10.02
CA ALA A 517 35.45 51.63 9.35
C ALA A 517 35.83 53.11 9.50
N SER A 518 34.83 53.99 9.63
CA SER A 518 35.08 55.41 9.92
C SER A 518 35.78 55.59 11.26
N ASN A 519 35.30 54.88 12.29
CA ASN A 519 35.88 54.88 13.64
C ASN A 519 37.26 54.22 13.68
N GLU A 520 37.45 53.14 12.92
CA GLU A 520 38.72 52.39 12.85
C GLU A 520 39.75 52.99 11.86
N LYS A 521 39.38 54.06 11.14
CA LYS A 521 40.19 54.73 10.09
C LYS A 521 40.66 53.79 8.97
N ILE A 522 39.84 52.80 8.63
CA ILE A 522 40.10 51.87 7.53
C ILE A 522 39.44 52.45 6.27
N SER A 523 40.16 52.45 5.13
CA SER A 523 39.60 52.81 3.82
C SER A 523 38.99 51.56 3.20
N LEU A 524 37.69 51.54 2.95
CA LEU A 524 36.98 50.34 2.50
C LEU A 524 36.86 50.21 0.98
N PHE A 525 36.70 51.35 0.28
CA PHE A 525 36.38 51.38 -1.14
C PHE A 525 37.38 52.20 -1.94
N ASP A 526 37.49 51.93 -3.23
CA ASP A 526 38.20 52.81 -4.17
C ASP A 526 37.31 53.97 -4.63
N ALA A 527 37.93 54.97 -5.26
CA ALA A 527 37.22 56.16 -5.74
C ALA A 527 36.11 55.83 -6.74
N GLU A 528 36.30 54.80 -7.57
CA GLU A 528 35.31 54.38 -8.58
C GLU A 528 34.06 53.78 -7.91
N THR A 529 34.24 52.87 -6.95
CA THR A 529 33.12 52.26 -6.20
C THR A 529 32.36 53.33 -5.41
N CYS A 530 33.07 54.29 -4.79
CA CYS A 530 32.43 55.41 -4.11
C CYS A 530 31.59 56.28 -5.06
N HIS A 531 32.10 56.57 -6.27
CA HIS A 531 31.36 57.31 -7.29
C HIS A 531 30.10 56.55 -7.75
N GLN A 532 30.20 55.24 -7.95
CA GLN A 532 29.08 54.39 -8.34
C GLN A 532 28.01 54.33 -7.25
N LEU A 533 28.40 54.18 -5.98
CA LEU A 533 27.47 54.19 -4.84
C LEU A 533 26.81 55.56 -4.66
N SER A 534 27.55 56.66 -4.85
CA SER A 534 26.98 58.02 -4.82
C SER A 534 25.93 58.23 -5.91
N ARG A 535 26.21 57.74 -7.12
CA ARG A 535 25.25 57.77 -8.23
C ARG A 535 24.01 56.93 -7.93
N PHE A 536 24.19 55.72 -7.41
CA PHE A 536 23.08 54.86 -6.98
C PHE A 536 22.20 55.56 -5.94
N LEU A 537 22.80 56.17 -4.92
CA LEU A 537 22.09 56.86 -3.85
C LEU A 537 21.25 58.03 -4.36
N ALA A 538 21.73 58.78 -5.35
CA ALA A 538 20.97 59.85 -5.99
C ALA A 538 19.72 59.33 -6.71
N PHE A 539 19.81 58.19 -7.41
CA PHE A 539 18.64 57.55 -8.03
C PHE A 539 17.68 56.98 -6.99
N PHE A 540 18.22 56.33 -5.95
CA PHE A 540 17.42 55.78 -4.87
C PHE A 540 16.63 56.86 -4.12
N GLU A 541 17.23 58.02 -3.87
CA GLU A 541 16.57 59.17 -3.24
C GLU A 541 15.41 59.71 -4.08
N LEU A 542 15.57 59.77 -5.42
CA LEU A 542 14.47 60.15 -6.31
C LEU A 542 13.32 59.14 -6.24
N ASP A 543 13.64 57.85 -6.20
CA ASP A 543 12.65 56.78 -6.07
C ASP A 543 11.93 56.82 -4.72
N VAL A 544 12.66 57.01 -3.62
CA VAL A 544 12.09 57.19 -2.27
C VAL A 544 11.15 58.40 -2.25
N ASN A 545 11.58 59.55 -2.77
CA ASN A 545 10.75 60.75 -2.83
C ASN A 545 9.47 60.57 -3.66
N ARG A 546 9.54 59.76 -4.73
CA ARG A 546 8.37 59.40 -5.53
C ARG A 546 7.41 58.52 -4.73
N MET A 547 7.93 57.51 -4.04
CA MET A 547 7.12 56.59 -3.22
C MET A 547 6.52 57.28 -1.97
N LEU A 548 7.19 58.30 -1.42
CA LEU A 548 6.66 59.13 -0.32
C LEU A 548 5.44 59.93 -0.77
N ARG A 549 5.47 60.44 -2.01
CA ARG A 549 4.35 61.18 -2.60
C ARG A 549 3.16 60.30 -2.98
N SER A 550 3.37 59.00 -3.26
CA SER A 550 2.29 58.06 -3.61
C SER A 550 1.65 57.38 -2.40
N GLY A 551 2.27 57.44 -1.21
CA GLY A 551 1.77 56.82 0.02
C GLY A 551 2.10 55.33 0.18
N ASP A 552 2.91 54.73 -0.71
CA ASP A 552 3.23 53.29 -0.73
C ASP A 552 4.26 52.83 0.32
N ILE A 553 4.83 53.77 1.07
CA ILE A 553 6.03 53.52 1.89
C ILE A 553 5.77 52.83 3.24
N GLY A 554 4.54 52.86 3.73
CA GLY A 554 4.21 52.60 5.14
C GLY A 554 4.59 51.22 5.69
N ASN A 555 4.64 50.17 4.86
CA ASN A 555 5.01 48.80 5.31
C ASN A 555 6.48 48.45 5.10
N ALA A 556 7.17 49.07 4.14
CA ALA A 556 8.57 48.78 3.82
C ALA A 556 9.54 49.49 4.77
N THR A 557 9.22 50.73 5.14
CA THR A 557 10.07 51.58 5.99
C THR A 557 9.98 51.21 7.46
N ARG A 558 8.77 50.93 8.00
CA ARG A 558 8.55 50.63 9.44
C ARG A 558 9.41 49.52 10.03
N LYS A 559 9.94 48.61 9.21
CA LYS A 559 10.82 47.51 9.66
C LYS A 559 12.29 47.92 9.76
N CYS A 560 12.74 48.84 8.92
CA CYS A 560 14.14 49.27 8.84
C CYS A 560 14.37 50.63 9.50
N PHE A 561 13.36 51.49 9.56
CA PHE A 561 13.38 52.88 10.05
C PHE A 561 12.06 53.20 10.79
N GLU A 562 12.10 53.88 11.93
CA GLU A 562 10.91 54.06 12.77
C GLU A 562 9.94 55.08 12.16
N ASN A 563 10.46 56.08 11.43
CA ASN A 563 9.68 57.08 10.72
C ASN A 563 10.36 57.61 9.44
N GLU A 564 9.63 58.41 8.64
CA GLU A 564 10.15 59.04 7.42
C GLU A 564 11.36 59.95 7.68
N GLY A 565 11.41 60.61 8.82
CA GLY A 565 12.53 61.44 9.25
C GLY A 565 13.80 60.61 9.50
N ASP A 566 13.68 59.42 10.07
CA ASP A 566 14.82 58.52 10.29
C ASP A 566 15.40 58.03 8.96
N LEU A 567 14.55 57.70 8.00
CA LEU A 567 15.02 57.32 6.66
C LEU A 567 15.80 58.46 5.98
N GLN A 568 15.29 59.69 6.06
CA GLN A 568 15.98 60.86 5.50
C GLN A 568 17.31 61.14 6.24
N ASN A 569 17.34 60.93 7.56
CA ASN A 569 18.56 61.06 8.37
C ASN A 569 19.62 60.01 7.99
N GLU A 570 19.22 58.76 7.78
CA GLU A 570 20.10 57.66 7.37
C GLU A 570 20.64 57.86 5.94
N ILE A 571 19.81 58.35 5.02
CA ILE A 571 20.27 58.75 3.67
C ILE A 571 21.31 59.88 3.77
N ARG A 572 21.10 60.87 4.66
CA ARG A 572 22.08 61.93 4.90
C ARG A 572 23.37 61.38 5.49
N LEU A 573 23.27 60.52 6.51
CA LEU A 573 24.42 59.87 7.14
C LEU A 573 25.23 59.07 6.12
N PHE A 574 24.56 58.34 5.24
CA PHE A 574 25.22 57.59 4.18
C PHE A 574 26.01 58.49 3.22
N LYS A 575 25.44 59.65 2.83
CA LYS A 575 26.16 60.65 2.01
C LYS A 575 27.41 61.16 2.72
N GLU A 576 27.32 61.49 4.00
CA GLU A 576 28.46 61.98 4.79
C GLU A 576 29.56 60.92 4.92
N LEU A 577 29.19 59.68 5.20
CA LEU A 577 30.13 58.56 5.30
C LEU A 577 30.80 58.25 3.94
N LEU A 578 30.05 58.29 2.83
CA LEU A 578 30.62 58.12 1.49
C LEU A 578 31.58 59.25 1.10
N ILE A 579 31.29 60.51 1.46
CA ILE A 579 32.19 61.64 1.22
C ILE A 579 33.49 61.48 2.03
N ASN A 580 33.38 61.02 3.28
CA ASN A 580 34.53 60.74 4.12
C ASN A 580 35.39 59.60 3.56
N GLU A 581 34.78 58.52 3.08
CA GLU A 581 35.49 57.42 2.41
C GLU A 581 36.12 57.87 1.08
N MET A 582 35.42 58.66 0.25
CA MET A 582 36.02 59.25 -0.95
C MET A 582 37.27 60.05 -0.60
N THR A 583 37.19 60.90 0.44
CA THR A 583 38.32 61.71 0.88
C THR A 583 39.50 60.82 1.31
N ARG A 584 39.24 59.72 2.03
CA ARG A 584 40.29 58.76 2.42
C ARG A 584 40.86 58.00 1.23
N ALA A 585 40.02 57.52 0.31
CA ALA A 585 40.44 56.82 -0.90
C ALA A 585 41.34 57.70 -1.80
N PHE A 586 41.14 59.01 -1.80
CA PHE A 586 42.02 59.98 -2.46
C PHE A 586 43.31 60.26 -1.66
N VAL A 587 43.26 60.25 -0.33
CA VAL A 587 44.41 60.54 0.54
C VAL A 587 45.37 59.35 0.68
N PHE A 588 44.89 58.10 0.67
CA PHE A 588 45.71 56.88 0.77
C PHE A 588 46.28 56.36 -0.57
N LYS A 589 45.95 57.01 -1.70
CA LYS A 589 46.53 56.75 -3.03
C LYS A 589 47.75 57.63 -3.36
N LEU A 590 48.14 58.53 -2.46
CA LEU A 590 49.41 59.26 -2.44
C LEU A 590 50.36 58.59 -1.45
#